data_AF-A0A9E4DVP7-F1
#
_entry.id   AF-A0A9E4DVP7-F1
#
_cell.length_a   1.000
_cell.length_b   1.000
_cell.length_c   1.000
_cell.angle_alpha   90.00
_cell.angle_beta   90.00
_cell.angle_gamma   90.00
#
_symmetry.space_group_name_H-M   'P 1'
#
loop_
_entity.id
_entity.type
_entity.pdbx_description
1 polymer ?
#
loop_
_entity_poly.entity_id
_entity_poly.type
_entity_poly.pdbx_seq_one_letter_code
_entity_poly.pdbx_strand_id
1 'polypeptide(L)'
;MKLGFLSKIFEGALSIERTYNDCDKALNRLGAYNERIEEMQKNGEDVSRFPAEEKAELDEIVNHAIQGATRLINLEPTRNWPGVFREMHKNLANIYCELHDYDKVHEECDKLKTDYGETGRQDAEEVLEKLADKQNGKTGSPEEGTATM
;
A
#
# COMPACT_ATOMS: atom_id res chain seq x y z
N MET A 1 31.95 9.58 -24.88
CA MET A 1 31.01 8.60 -24.27
C MET A 1 31.02 8.59 -22.74
N LYS A 2 31.07 9.75 -22.04
CA LYS A 2 31.03 9.77 -20.55
C LYS A 2 29.85 10.55 -19.94
N LEU A 3 29.20 11.44 -20.70
CA LEU A 3 28.07 12.25 -20.21
C LEU A 3 26.74 11.48 -20.15
N GLY A 4 26.45 10.62 -21.14
CA GLY A 4 25.20 9.87 -21.20
C GLY A 4 25.08 8.70 -20.21
N PHE A 5 26.18 8.31 -19.55
CA PHE A 5 26.15 7.32 -18.47
C PHE A 5 25.74 7.96 -17.15
N LEU A 6 26.21 9.18 -16.87
CA LEU A 6 25.84 9.93 -15.67
C LEU A 6 24.39 10.40 -15.73
N SER A 7 23.92 10.91 -16.88
CA SER A 7 22.52 11.36 -17.02
C SER A 7 21.50 10.25 -16.74
N LYS A 8 21.78 9.01 -17.19
CA LYS A 8 20.93 7.84 -16.93
C LYS A 8 20.87 7.42 -15.46
N ILE A 9 21.94 7.68 -14.70
CA ILE A 9 21.97 7.41 -13.25
C ILE A 9 21.14 8.46 -12.51
N PHE A 10 21.25 9.74 -12.88
CA PHE A 10 20.47 10.82 -12.29
C PHE A 10 18.98 10.71 -12.62
N GLU A 11 18.61 10.38 -13.87
CA GLU A 11 17.23 10.12 -14.27
C GLU A 11 16.65 8.91 -13.52
N GLY A 12 17.44 7.85 -13.34
CA GLY A 12 17.04 6.68 -12.53
C GLY A 12 16.78 7.04 -11.07
N ALA A 13 17.68 7.80 -10.43
CA ALA A 13 17.52 8.24 -9.05
C ALA A 13 16.31 9.16 -8.85
N LEU A 14 16.09 10.13 -9.75
CA LEU A 14 14.92 11.02 -9.72
C LEU A 14 13.61 10.28 -9.95
N SER A 15 13.62 9.23 -10.78
CA SER A 15 12.45 8.38 -10.99
C SER A 15 12.12 7.53 -9.75
N ILE A 16 13.14 7.09 -9.01
CA ILE A 16 12.97 6.31 -7.78
C ILE A 16 12.35 7.19 -6.69
N GLU A 17 12.95 8.34 -6.38
CA GLU A 17 12.46 9.28 -5.35
C GLU A 17 11.02 9.72 -5.63
N ARG A 18 10.70 10.05 -6.90
CA ARG A 18 9.33 10.37 -7.29
C ARG A 18 8.36 9.22 -6.98
N THR A 19 8.75 7.99 -7.25
CA THR A 19 7.89 6.82 -7.01
C THR A 19 7.64 6.61 -5.52
N TYR A 20 8.64 6.82 -4.66
CA TYR A 20 8.42 6.84 -3.20
C TYR A 20 7.41 7.90 -2.80
N ASN A 21 7.59 9.14 -3.27
CA ASN A 21 6.66 10.24 -2.96
C ASN A 21 5.23 9.95 -3.45
N ASP A 22 5.08 9.30 -4.60
CA ASP A 22 3.78 8.88 -5.11
C ASP A 22 3.15 7.79 -4.23
N CYS A 23 3.94 6.81 -3.76
CA CYS A 23 3.49 5.78 -2.83
C CYS A 23 3.05 6.38 -1.49
N ASP A 24 3.88 7.26 -0.90
CA ASP A 24 3.56 7.93 0.36
C ASP A 24 2.29 8.79 0.23
N LYS A 25 2.16 9.52 -0.88
CA LYS A 25 0.94 10.29 -1.16
C LYS A 25 -0.28 9.39 -1.27
N ALA A 26 -0.18 8.27 -1.98
CA ALA A 26 -1.27 7.31 -2.11
C ALA A 26 -1.67 6.71 -0.76
N LEU A 27 -0.71 6.26 0.05
CA LEU A 27 -0.96 5.69 1.37
C LEU A 27 -1.62 6.69 2.31
N ASN A 28 -1.13 7.93 2.36
CA ASN A 28 -1.71 8.98 3.19
C ASN A 28 -3.15 9.33 2.77
N ARG A 29 -3.39 9.50 1.46
CA ARG A 29 -4.72 9.86 0.94
C ARG A 29 -5.72 8.72 1.10
N LEU A 30 -5.29 7.49 0.86
CA LEU A 30 -6.13 6.30 0.99
C LEU A 30 -6.43 5.97 2.46
N GLY A 31 -5.45 6.10 3.35
CA GLY A 31 -5.65 5.97 4.79
C GLY A 31 -6.67 6.97 5.33
N ALA A 32 -6.50 8.27 5.02
CA ALA A 32 -7.44 9.31 5.44
C ALA A 32 -8.86 9.12 4.84
N TYR A 33 -8.95 8.61 3.61
CA TYR A 33 -10.23 8.24 3.01
C TYR A 33 -10.91 7.11 3.79
N ASN A 34 -10.18 6.02 4.07
CA ASN A 34 -10.70 4.87 4.81
C ASN A 34 -11.11 5.24 6.24
N GLU A 35 -10.30 6.02 6.95
CA GLU A 35 -10.64 6.53 8.29
C GLU A 35 -11.96 7.31 8.29
N ARG A 36 -12.13 8.22 7.32
CA ARG A 36 -13.38 9.00 7.20
C ARG A 36 -14.59 8.11 6.90
N ILE A 37 -14.43 7.10 6.05
CA ILE A 37 -15.50 6.12 5.78
C ILE A 37 -15.86 5.34 7.05
N GLU A 38 -14.87 4.90 7.84
CA GLU A 38 -15.10 4.21 9.10
C GLU A 38 -15.79 5.09 10.14
N GLU A 39 -15.41 6.36 10.26
CA GLU A 39 -16.07 7.34 11.14
C GLU A 39 -17.54 7.57 10.75
N MET A 40 -17.81 7.77 9.46
CA MET A 40 -19.17 7.90 8.95
C MET A 40 -20.02 6.67 9.28
N GLN A 41 -19.47 5.47 9.09
CA GLN A 41 -20.17 4.22 9.44
C GLN A 41 -20.49 4.12 10.93
N LYS A 42 -19.53 4.47 11.80
CA LYS A 42 -19.72 4.48 13.27
C LYS A 42 -20.80 5.46 13.71
N ASN A 43 -20.93 6.59 13.02
CA ASN A 43 -21.93 7.62 13.30
C ASN A 43 -23.31 7.32 12.64
N GLY A 44 -23.44 6.22 11.89
CA GLY A 44 -24.66 5.89 11.15
C GLY A 44 -24.92 6.79 9.94
N GLU A 45 -23.88 7.43 9.41
CA GLU A 45 -23.95 8.28 8.23
C GLU A 45 -23.94 7.47 6.94
N ASP A 46 -24.58 8.02 5.90
CA ASP A 46 -24.63 7.41 4.58
C ASP A 46 -23.33 7.66 3.80
N VAL A 47 -22.47 6.64 3.77
CA VAL A 47 -21.18 6.65 3.03
C VAL A 47 -21.33 6.84 1.53
N SER A 48 -22.52 6.58 0.95
CA SER A 48 -22.75 6.82 -0.49
C SER A 48 -22.76 8.31 -0.85
N ARG A 49 -22.82 9.19 0.16
CA ARG A 49 -22.71 10.65 -0.02
C ARG A 49 -21.28 11.13 -0.25
N PHE A 50 -20.29 10.25 -0.17
CA PHE A 50 -18.93 10.62 -0.48
C PHE A 50 -18.83 11.06 -1.96
N PRO A 51 -18.28 12.24 -2.26
CA PRO A 51 -18.28 12.75 -3.63
C PRO A 51 -17.55 11.80 -4.58
N ALA A 52 -18.23 11.40 -5.65
CA ALA A 52 -17.66 10.53 -6.68
C ALA A 52 -16.38 11.14 -7.30
N GLU A 53 -16.31 12.46 -7.38
CA GLU A 53 -15.14 13.20 -7.86
C GLU A 53 -13.93 13.05 -6.91
N GLU A 54 -14.14 13.10 -5.59
CA GLU A 54 -13.08 12.88 -4.59
C GLU A 54 -12.52 11.45 -4.70
N LYS A 55 -13.40 10.47 -4.93
CA LYS A 55 -12.98 9.08 -5.12
C LYS A 55 -12.22 8.89 -6.43
N ALA A 56 -12.65 9.54 -7.51
CA ALA A 56 -11.96 9.46 -8.80
C ALA A 56 -10.54 10.05 -8.73
N GLU A 57 -10.37 11.21 -8.10
CA GLU A 57 -9.03 11.80 -7.90
C GLU A 57 -8.14 10.87 -7.05
N LEU A 58 -8.68 10.29 -5.98
CA LEU A 58 -7.96 9.32 -5.17
C LEU A 58 -7.52 8.10 -5.98
N ASP A 59 -8.40 7.56 -6.81
CA ASP A 59 -8.09 6.41 -7.66
C ASP A 59 -6.99 6.71 -8.67
N GLU A 60 -6.96 7.92 -9.24
CA GLU A 60 -5.87 8.33 -10.11
C GLU A 60 -4.52 8.37 -9.36
N ILE A 61 -4.49 8.92 -8.15
CA ILE A 61 -3.28 8.97 -7.30
C ILE A 61 -2.80 7.55 -6.98
N VAL A 62 -3.70 6.68 -6.53
CA VAL A 62 -3.37 5.30 -6.15
C VAL A 62 -2.90 4.49 -7.36
N ASN A 63 -3.60 4.59 -8.50
CA ASN A 63 -3.21 3.89 -9.72
C ASN A 63 -1.85 4.37 -10.24
N HIS A 64 -1.56 5.66 -10.16
CA HIS A 64 -0.25 6.20 -10.54
C HIS A 64 0.87 5.63 -9.66
N ALA A 65 0.67 5.57 -8.34
CA ALA A 65 1.63 5.00 -7.40
C ALA A 65 1.90 3.51 -7.67
N ILE A 66 0.83 2.71 -7.85
CA ILE A 66 0.94 1.27 -8.17
C ILE A 66 1.71 1.07 -9.48
N GLN A 67 1.40 1.84 -10.52
CA GLN A 67 2.10 1.77 -11.80
C GLN A 67 3.58 2.14 -11.67
N GLY A 68 3.91 3.17 -10.89
CA GLY A 68 5.28 3.59 -10.61
C GLY A 68 6.08 2.49 -9.91
N ALA A 69 5.56 1.97 -8.80
CA ALA A 69 6.20 0.91 -8.02
C ALA A 69 6.39 -0.37 -8.85
N THR A 70 5.35 -0.79 -9.58
CA THR A 70 5.40 -1.96 -10.47
C THR A 70 6.46 -1.79 -11.57
N ARG A 71 6.58 -0.59 -12.16
CA ARG A 71 7.63 -0.31 -13.16
C ARG A 71 9.03 -0.44 -12.57
N LEU A 72 9.25 -0.02 -11.33
CA LEU A 72 10.55 -0.18 -10.67
C LEU A 72 10.84 -1.65 -10.38
N ILE A 73 9.89 -2.41 -9.85
CA ILE A 73 10.03 -3.85 -9.60
C ILE A 73 10.34 -4.61 -10.90
N ASN A 74 9.72 -4.25 -12.02
CA ASN A 74 10.02 -4.87 -13.32
C ASN A 74 11.48 -4.71 -13.79
N LEU A 75 12.27 -3.83 -13.16
CA LEU A 75 13.70 -3.70 -13.44
C LEU A 75 14.57 -4.69 -12.67
N GLU A 76 14.02 -5.37 -11.66
CA GLU A 76 14.72 -6.31 -10.77
C GLU A 76 15.55 -7.38 -11.49
N PRO A 77 15.09 -8.01 -12.60
CA PRO A 77 15.92 -8.98 -13.33
C PRO A 77 17.18 -8.38 -13.96
N THR A 78 17.26 -7.05 -14.08
CA THR A 78 18.31 -6.34 -14.84
C THR A 78 19.11 -5.35 -13.99
N ARG A 79 18.72 -5.14 -12.73
CA ARG A 79 19.30 -4.15 -11.83
C ARG A 79 19.49 -4.76 -10.45
N ASN A 80 20.53 -4.33 -9.73
CA ASN A 80 20.81 -4.81 -8.38
C ASN A 80 20.57 -3.69 -7.36
N TRP A 81 19.29 -3.40 -7.09
CA TRP A 81 18.86 -2.42 -6.08
C TRP A 81 17.93 -3.09 -5.06
N PRO A 82 18.41 -4.10 -4.32
CA PRO A 82 17.56 -4.93 -3.47
C PRO A 82 16.82 -4.12 -2.40
N GLY A 83 17.44 -3.05 -1.87
CA GLY A 83 16.75 -2.15 -0.94
C GLY A 83 15.56 -1.44 -1.57
N VAL A 84 15.71 -0.94 -2.80
CA VAL A 84 14.63 -0.24 -3.52
C VAL A 84 13.50 -1.21 -3.85
N PHE A 85 13.82 -2.40 -4.36
CA PHE A 85 12.79 -3.38 -4.73
C PHE A 85 12.05 -3.91 -3.51
N ARG A 86 12.76 -4.21 -2.41
CA ARG A 86 12.15 -4.57 -1.12
C ARG A 86 11.13 -3.52 -0.68
N GLU A 87 11.54 -2.25 -0.68
CA GLU A 87 10.66 -1.15 -0.26
C GLU A 87 9.48 -0.96 -1.22
N MET A 88 9.67 -1.17 -2.53
CA MET A 88 8.55 -1.13 -3.48
C MET A 88 7.54 -2.27 -3.23
N HIS A 89 7.99 -3.50 -2.97
CA HIS A 89 7.10 -4.61 -2.58
C HIS A 89 6.34 -4.28 -1.28
N LYS A 90 7.02 -3.73 -0.26
CA LYS A 90 6.37 -3.28 0.98
C LYS A 90 5.33 -2.18 0.74
N ASN A 91 5.65 -1.21 -0.11
CA ASN A 91 4.72 -0.13 -0.46
C ASN A 91 3.50 -0.67 -1.20
N LEU A 92 3.66 -1.56 -2.18
CA LEU A 92 2.55 -2.21 -2.86
C LEU A 92 1.68 -3.01 -1.89
N ALA A 93 2.29 -3.81 -1.00
CA ALA A 93 1.55 -4.57 0.01
C ALA A 93 0.70 -3.67 0.91
N ASN A 94 1.25 -2.53 1.36
CA ASN A 94 0.52 -1.55 2.16
C ASN A 94 -0.62 -0.87 1.38
N ILE A 95 -0.41 -0.51 0.11
CA ILE A 95 -1.45 0.08 -0.73
C ILE A 95 -2.59 -0.94 -0.93
N TYR A 96 -2.27 -2.20 -1.25
CA TYR A 96 -3.26 -3.26 -1.42
C TYR A 96 -4.01 -3.57 -0.12
N CYS A 97 -3.34 -3.46 1.04
CA CYS A 97 -3.98 -3.62 2.34
C CYS A 97 -5.08 -2.55 2.57
N GLU A 98 -4.78 -1.30 2.22
CA GLU A 98 -5.76 -0.20 2.29
C GLU A 98 -6.86 -0.30 1.22
N LEU A 99 -6.58 -0.92 0.07
CA LEU A 99 -7.58 -1.21 -0.97
C LEU A 99 -8.43 -2.46 -0.67
N HIS A 100 -8.13 -3.18 0.40
CA HIS A 100 -8.72 -4.48 0.73
C HIS A 100 -8.50 -5.58 -0.33
N ASP A 101 -7.43 -5.47 -1.12
CA ASP A 101 -7.00 -6.48 -2.12
C ASP A 101 -6.03 -7.47 -1.47
N TYR A 102 -6.55 -8.30 -0.56
CA TYR A 102 -5.74 -9.13 0.34
C TYR A 102 -4.93 -10.21 -0.38
N ASP A 103 -5.42 -10.71 -1.53
CA ASP A 103 -4.68 -11.67 -2.34
C ASP A 103 -3.33 -11.07 -2.79
N LYS A 104 -3.34 -9.81 -3.22
CA LYS A 104 -2.10 -9.10 -3.59
C LYS A 104 -1.25 -8.72 -2.39
N VAL A 105 -1.85 -8.43 -1.23
CA VAL A 105 -1.07 -8.24 0.01
C VAL A 105 -0.22 -9.48 0.28
N HIS A 106 -0.83 -10.66 0.19
CA HIS A 106 -0.13 -11.92 0.40
C HIS A 106 0.93 -12.18 -0.68
N GLU A 107 0.64 -11.91 -1.95
CA GLU A 107 1.62 -12.03 -3.04
C GLU A 107 2.88 -11.20 -2.78
N GLU A 108 2.73 -9.92 -2.46
CA GLU A 108 3.85 -9.02 -2.19
C GLU A 108 4.62 -9.40 -0.91
N CYS A 109 3.91 -9.84 0.15
CA CYS A 109 4.52 -10.34 1.38
C CYS A 109 5.30 -11.64 1.17
N ASP A 110 4.85 -12.53 0.29
CA ASP A 110 5.56 -13.77 -0.02
C ASP A 110 6.84 -13.50 -0.82
N LYS A 111 6.81 -12.49 -1.71
CA LYS A 111 8.02 -11.96 -2.37
C LYS A 111 9.03 -11.44 -1.37
N LEU A 112 8.59 -10.58 -0.45
CA LEU A 112 9.44 -10.05 0.62
C LEU A 112 10.13 -11.15 1.43
N LYS A 113 9.37 -12.17 1.87
CA LYS A 113 9.90 -13.29 2.66
C LYS A 113 10.89 -14.16 1.89
N THR A 114 10.64 -14.38 0.60
CA THR A 114 11.41 -15.32 -0.20
C THR A 114 12.71 -14.70 -0.72
N ASP A 115 12.65 -13.45 -1.16
CA ASP A 115 13.71 -12.88 -2.00
C ASP A 115 14.63 -11.90 -1.23
N TYR A 116 14.21 -11.41 -0.05
CA TYR A 116 14.89 -10.32 0.67
C TYR A 116 15.39 -10.66 2.08
N GLY A 117 15.43 -11.95 2.41
CA GLY A 117 16.00 -12.46 3.67
C GLY A 117 15.28 -11.93 4.92
N GLU A 118 16.04 -11.77 6.01
CA GLU A 118 15.48 -11.43 7.32
C GLU A 118 14.78 -10.07 7.36
N THR A 119 15.33 -9.06 6.68
CA THR A 119 14.68 -7.74 6.60
C THR A 119 13.36 -7.82 5.82
N GLY A 120 13.33 -8.58 4.72
CA GLY A 120 12.09 -8.80 3.98
C GLY A 120 11.03 -9.55 4.80
N ARG A 121 11.44 -10.57 5.57
CA ARG A 121 10.55 -11.28 6.49
C ARG A 121 9.91 -10.32 7.52
N GLN A 122 10.71 -9.45 8.13
CA GLN A 122 10.24 -8.45 9.10
C GLN A 122 9.28 -7.44 8.45
N ASP A 123 9.62 -6.93 7.26
CA ASP A 123 8.75 -6.03 6.50
C ASP A 123 7.40 -6.69 6.17
N ALA A 124 7.39 -7.97 5.79
CA ALA A 124 6.16 -8.71 5.51
C ALA A 124 5.33 -8.95 6.79
N GLU A 125 5.97 -9.23 7.93
CA GLU A 125 5.30 -9.42 9.21
C GLU A 125 4.60 -8.15 9.67
N GLU A 126 5.25 -6.99 9.55
CA GLU A 126 4.65 -5.69 9.86
C GLU A 126 3.36 -5.45 9.04
N VAL A 127 3.39 -5.74 7.73
CA VAL A 127 2.22 -5.57 6.86
C VAL A 127 1.10 -6.55 7.22
N LEU A 128 1.44 -7.81 7.52
CA LEU A 128 0.46 -8.84 7.88
C LEU A 128 -0.17 -8.61 9.26
N GLU A 129 0.59 -8.08 10.21
CA GLU A 129 0.06 -7.63 11.51
C GLU A 129 -0.96 -6.49 11.30
N LYS A 130 -0.60 -5.48 10.51
CA LYS A 130 -1.52 -4.39 10.14
C LYS A 130 -2.79 -4.91 9.46
N LEU A 131 -2.67 -5.90 8.58
CA LEU A 131 -3.82 -6.54 7.91
C LEU A 131 -4.72 -7.26 8.93
N ALA A 132 -4.13 -8.01 9.85
CA ALA A 132 -4.86 -8.73 10.90
C ALA A 132 -5.63 -7.75 11.81
N ASP A 133 -5.02 -6.62 12.19
CA ASP A 133 -5.68 -5.59 12.99
C ASP A 133 -6.90 -4.99 12.28
N LYS A 134 -6.78 -4.72 10.97
CA LYS A 134 -7.91 -4.24 10.15
C LYS A 134 -9.02 -5.27 10.01
N GLN A 135 -8.70 -6.56 9.97
CA GLN A 135 -9.70 -7.63 9.89
C GLN A 135 -10.38 -7.86 11.24
N ASN A 136 -9.61 -7.87 12.34
CA ASN A 136 -10.12 -8.11 13.68
C ASN A 136 -10.91 -6.92 14.24
N GLY A 137 -10.51 -5.69 13.90
CA GLY A 137 -11.25 -4.46 14.23
C GLY A 137 -12.61 -4.36 13.53
N LYS A 138 -12.83 -5.09 12.42
CA LYS A 138 -14.13 -5.22 11.74
C LYS A 138 -15.06 -6.26 12.41
N THR A 139 -14.55 -7.10 13.32
CA THR A 139 -15.32 -8.15 14.04
C THR A 139 -15.68 -7.80 15.49
N GLY A 140 -15.55 -6.53 15.91
CA GLY A 140 -15.95 -6.08 17.24
C GLY A 140 -17.35 -5.46 17.30
N SER A 141 -18.32 -6.21 17.84
CA SER A 141 -19.71 -5.89 18.23
C SER A 141 -20.82 -6.00 17.17
N PRO A 142 -21.98 -6.64 17.48
CA PRO A 142 -22.59 -6.77 18.81
C PRO A 142 -22.96 -8.19 19.26
N GLU A 143 -22.76 -8.50 20.54
CA GLU A 143 -23.76 -9.26 21.31
C GLU A 143 -24.04 -8.52 22.61
N GLU A 144 -24.93 -7.53 22.52
CA GLU A 144 -25.76 -7.17 23.67
C GLU A 144 -26.80 -8.28 23.88
N GLY A 145 -26.65 -8.96 25.01
CA GLY A 145 -27.76 -9.33 25.88
C GLY A 145 -28.91 -10.18 25.31
N THR A 146 -28.86 -11.48 25.58
CA THR A 146 -30.06 -12.20 26.04
C THR A 146 -29.68 -13.29 27.05
N ALA A 147 -29.99 -13.07 28.32
CA ALA A 147 -30.74 -14.05 29.12
C ALA A 147 -31.17 -13.41 30.44
N THR A 148 -32.42 -12.94 30.44
CA THR A 148 -33.23 -12.72 31.62
C THR A 148 -33.52 -14.06 32.30
N MET A 149 -33.11 -14.24 33.56
CA MET A 149 -33.93 -14.67 34.71
C MET A 149 -33.07 -14.85 35.95
#